data_AF-A0A959IQI5-F1
#
_entry.id   AF-A0A959IQI5-F1
#
_cell.length_a   1.000
_cell.length_b   1.000
_cell.length_c   1.000
_cell.angle_alpha   90.00
_cell.angle_beta   90.00
_cell.angle_gamma   90.00
#
_symmetry.space_group_name_H-M   'P 1'
#
loop_
_entity.id
_entity.type
_entity.pdbx_description
1 polymer ?
#
loop_
_entity_poly.entity_id
_entity_poly.type
_entity_poly.pdbx_seq_one_letter_code
_entity_poly.pdbx_strand_id
1 'polypeptide(L)'
;THQHIYGAGLEGKINVQRGPFQHFIPPPDPGMLISNPPYDLRLQHKDINGLYEALGDKLKSDFTDYTAWLLSGNPEALKHVGLRPSRKISLLNGQIPVKFQRYDMYRGSKKTKYEDASA
;
A
#
# COMPACT_ATOMS: atom_id res chain seq x y z
N THR A 1 16.58 -11.94 -4.76
CA THR A 1 16.50 -10.51 -4.41
C THR A 1 17.86 -9.84 -4.41
N HIS A 2 18.80 -10.22 -3.54
CA HIS A 2 20.13 -9.58 -3.49
C HIS A 2 20.91 -9.67 -4.82
N GLN A 3 20.86 -10.80 -5.52
CA GLN A 3 21.47 -10.94 -6.85
C GLN A 3 20.88 -9.99 -7.90
N HIS A 4 19.58 -9.68 -7.84
CA HIS A 4 18.96 -8.71 -8.76
C HIS A 4 19.38 -7.28 -8.45
N ILE A 5 19.53 -6.95 -7.15
CA ILE A 5 20.03 -5.64 -6.72
C ILE A 5 21.48 -5.45 -7.16
N TYR A 6 22.31 -6.49 -6.97
CA TYR A 6 23.68 -6.54 -7.47
C TYR A 6 23.74 -6.36 -8.99
N GLY A 7 22.99 -7.16 -9.74
CA GLY A 7 22.95 -7.09 -11.21
C GLY A 7 22.46 -5.75 -11.74
N ALA A 8 21.71 -4.98 -10.94
CA ALA A 8 21.27 -3.63 -11.28
C ALA A 8 22.23 -2.52 -10.81
N GLY A 9 23.33 -2.85 -10.11
CA GLY A 9 24.29 -1.87 -9.58
C GLY A 9 23.74 -0.99 -8.45
N LEU A 10 22.76 -1.48 -7.68
CA LEU A 10 22.07 -0.72 -6.62
C LEU A 10 22.52 -1.12 -5.21
N GLU A 11 23.69 -1.72 -5.09
CA GLU A 11 24.24 -2.13 -3.80
C GLU A 11 24.46 -0.92 -2.90
N GLY A 12 24.21 -1.09 -1.60
CA GLY A 12 24.27 0.00 -0.62
C GLY A 12 23.17 1.06 -0.75
N LYS A 13 22.31 1.00 -1.77
CA LYS A 13 21.15 1.89 -1.94
C LYS A 13 19.83 1.26 -1.51
N ILE A 14 19.74 -0.07 -1.52
CA ILE A 14 18.53 -0.81 -1.15
C ILE A 14 18.79 -1.65 0.11
N ASN A 15 18.00 -1.41 1.15
CA ASN A 15 17.92 -2.29 2.32
C ASN A 15 16.83 -3.34 2.09
N VAL A 16 17.17 -4.61 2.28
CA VAL A 16 16.24 -5.74 2.14
C VAL A 16 16.04 -6.39 3.49
N GLN A 17 14.78 -6.55 3.88
CA GLN A 17 14.40 -7.22 5.10
C GLN A 17 13.35 -8.29 4.78
N ARG A 18 13.42 -9.43 5.49
CA ARG A 18 12.42 -10.49 5.42
C ARG A 18 11.61 -10.47 6.71
N GLY A 19 10.30 -10.34 6.58
CA GLY A 19 9.40 -10.42 7.72
C GLY A 19 7.95 -10.19 7.31
N PRO A 20 7.01 -10.44 8.24
CA PRO A 20 5.63 -10.02 8.08
C PRO A 20 5.58 -8.49 7.97
N PHE A 21 4.87 -7.96 6.96
CA PHE A 21 4.77 -6.51 6.75
C PHE A 21 4.08 -5.80 7.92
N GLN A 22 3.27 -6.52 8.70
CA GLN A 22 2.60 -6.01 9.89
C GLN A 22 3.62 -5.46 10.91
N HIS A 23 4.83 -6.03 10.95
CA HIS A 23 5.91 -5.61 11.85
C HIS A 23 6.89 -4.62 11.21
N PHE A 24 6.70 -4.27 9.95
CA PHE A 24 7.58 -3.31 9.28
C PHE A 24 7.41 -1.92 9.88
N ILE A 25 8.50 -1.27 10.26
CA ILE A 25 8.49 0.12 10.77
C ILE A 25 8.94 1.02 9.62
N PRO A 26 8.12 1.96 9.14
CA PRO A 26 8.53 2.88 8.10
C PRO A 26 9.67 3.78 8.59
N PRO A 27 10.57 4.23 7.69
CA PRO A 27 11.49 5.32 7.98
C PRO A 27 10.76 6.60 8.45
N PRO A 28 11.49 7.63 8.91
CA PRO A 28 10.88 8.92 9.22
C PRO A 28 10.13 9.51 8.02
N ASP A 29 8.97 10.12 8.29
CA ASP A 29 8.18 10.85 7.32
C ASP A 29 8.88 12.15 6.84
N PRO A 30 8.49 12.69 5.66
CA PRO A 30 7.54 12.13 4.69
C PRO A 30 8.15 11.02 3.84
N GLY A 31 7.29 10.13 3.32
CA GLY A 31 7.75 9.05 2.45
C GLY A 31 6.67 8.50 1.51
N MET A 32 7.07 7.52 0.71
CA MET A 32 6.17 6.83 -0.20
C MET A 32 6.25 5.32 -0.01
N LEU A 33 5.10 4.69 0.22
CA LEU A 33 4.96 3.24 0.15
C LEU A 33 4.43 2.87 -1.23
N ILE A 34 5.08 1.93 -1.90
CA ILE A 34 4.54 1.27 -3.09
C ILE A 34 4.51 -0.22 -2.82
N SER A 35 3.35 -0.85 -2.98
CA SER A 35 3.20 -2.28 -2.81
C SER A 35 2.40 -2.89 -3.96
N ASN A 36 2.78 -4.11 -4.34
CA ASN A 36 2.03 -4.98 -5.23
C ASN A 36 1.65 -6.24 -4.43
N PRO A 37 0.64 -6.17 -3.54
CA PRO A 37 0.24 -7.32 -2.73
C PRO A 37 -0.28 -8.46 -3.62
N PRO A 38 -0.34 -9.70 -3.08
CA PRO A 38 -1.12 -10.77 -3.69
C PRO A 38 -2.54 -10.30 -4.06
N TYR A 39 -3.13 -10.84 -5.12
CA TYR A 39 -4.51 -10.56 -5.55
C TYR A 39 -5.19 -11.79 -6.19
N ASP A 40 -4.80 -12.99 -5.76
CA ASP A 40 -5.41 -14.30 -6.06
C ASP A 40 -5.43 -14.82 -7.51
N LEU A 41 -4.93 -14.08 -8.49
CA LEU A 41 -4.89 -14.59 -9.88
C LEU A 41 -3.75 -15.59 -10.16
N ARG A 42 -2.82 -15.79 -9.22
CA ARG A 42 -1.66 -16.71 -9.37
C ARG A 42 -1.37 -17.60 -8.16
N LEU A 43 -1.80 -17.21 -6.96
CA LEU A 43 -1.63 -17.95 -5.71
C LEU A 43 -2.90 -17.72 -4.89
N GLN A 44 -3.64 -18.78 -4.54
CA GLN A 44 -4.80 -18.67 -3.67
C GLN A 44 -4.31 -18.34 -2.25
N HIS A 45 -4.42 -17.08 -1.85
CA HIS A 45 -4.23 -16.74 -0.45
C HIS A 45 -5.47 -17.19 0.32
N LYS A 46 -5.29 -17.96 1.41
CA LYS A 46 -6.43 -18.47 2.19
C LYS A 46 -7.33 -17.36 2.75
N ASP A 47 -6.78 -16.16 2.90
CA ASP A 47 -7.48 -14.97 3.37
C ASP A 47 -6.92 -13.71 2.71
N ILE A 48 -7.37 -13.44 1.48
CA ILE A 48 -6.97 -12.24 0.73
C ILE A 48 -7.57 -10.96 1.31
N ASN A 49 -8.79 -11.05 1.85
CA ASN A 49 -9.49 -9.88 2.35
C ASN A 49 -8.88 -9.41 3.66
N GLY A 50 -8.58 -10.32 4.59
CA GLY A 50 -7.87 -10.01 5.83
C GLY A 50 -6.45 -9.47 5.58
N LEU A 51 -5.79 -9.87 4.50
CA LEU A 51 -4.51 -9.28 4.10
C LEU A 51 -4.66 -7.79 3.75
N TYR A 52 -5.70 -7.42 3.00
CA TYR A 52 -5.95 -6.04 2.58
C TYR A 52 -6.47 -5.18 3.73
N GLU A 53 -7.25 -5.77 4.64
CA GLU A 53 -7.64 -5.14 5.91
C GLU A 53 -6.40 -4.80 6.75
N ALA A 54 -5.50 -5.75 6.97
CA ALA A 54 -4.26 -5.53 7.70
C ALA A 54 -3.34 -4.50 7.03
N LEU A 55 -3.34 -4.42 5.68
CA LEU A 55 -2.65 -3.34 4.96
C LEU A 55 -3.28 -1.98 5.26
N GLY A 56 -4.61 -1.88 5.23
CA GLY A 56 -5.35 -0.67 5.57
C GLY A 56 -5.06 -0.17 6.99
N ASP A 57 -5.08 -1.08 7.96
CA ASP A 57 -4.80 -0.77 9.36
C ASP A 57 -3.36 -0.31 9.56
N LYS A 58 -2.39 -1.02 8.94
CA LYS A 58 -0.98 -0.63 9.00
C LYS A 58 -0.74 0.75 8.40
N LEU A 59 -1.39 1.06 7.28
CA LEU A 59 -1.32 2.38 6.66
C LEU A 59 -1.81 3.47 7.62
N LYS A 60 -2.96 3.26 8.28
CA LYS A 60 -3.52 4.21 9.24
C LYS A 60 -2.64 4.42 10.47
N SER A 61 -2.06 3.36 11.00
CA SER A 61 -1.32 3.42 12.27
C SER A 61 0.08 4.00 12.09
N ASP A 62 0.81 3.58 11.05
CA ASP A 62 2.26 3.77 11.00
C ASP A 62 2.72 4.64 9.83
N PHE A 63 1.91 4.80 8.79
CA PHE A 63 2.28 5.55 7.58
C PHE A 63 1.65 6.94 7.54
N THR A 64 1.54 7.61 8.68
CA THR A 64 1.12 9.02 8.73
C THR A 64 2.06 9.89 7.86
N ASP A 65 1.50 10.87 7.14
CA ASP A 65 2.24 11.79 6.23
C ASP A 65 2.97 11.10 5.06
N TYR A 66 2.67 9.82 4.82
CA TYR A 66 3.10 9.12 3.61
C TYR A 66 2.08 9.24 2.47
N THR A 67 2.57 9.02 1.25
CA THR A 67 1.73 8.61 0.12
C THR A 67 1.86 7.10 -0.06
N ALA A 68 0.76 6.37 0.02
CA ALA A 68 0.75 4.93 -0.23
C ALA A 68 0.12 4.60 -1.59
N TRP A 69 0.72 3.67 -2.32
CA TRP A 69 0.21 3.17 -3.58
C TRP A 69 0.11 1.65 -3.56
N LEU A 70 -1.10 1.13 -3.81
CA LEU A 70 -1.36 -0.31 -3.90
C LEU A 70 -1.75 -0.69 -5.32
N LEU A 71 -1.05 -1.68 -5.89
CA LEU A 71 -1.39 -2.31 -7.16
C LEU A 71 -2.15 -3.62 -6.89
N SER A 72 -3.38 -3.75 -7.41
CA SER A 72 -4.17 -4.98 -7.22
C SER A 72 -5.09 -5.27 -8.40
N GLY A 73 -5.14 -6.55 -8.78
CA GLY A 73 -6.11 -7.10 -9.74
C GLY A 73 -7.41 -7.60 -9.11
N ASN A 74 -7.59 -7.45 -7.79
CA ASN A 74 -8.77 -7.91 -7.07
C ASN A 74 -9.57 -6.70 -6.52
N PRO A 75 -10.65 -6.28 -7.23
CA PRO A 75 -11.48 -5.16 -6.80
C PRO A 75 -12.19 -5.39 -5.46
N GLU A 76 -12.52 -6.63 -5.10
CA GLU A 76 -13.16 -6.96 -3.82
C GLU A 76 -12.18 -6.76 -2.67
N ALA A 77 -10.97 -7.33 -2.75
CA ALA A 77 -9.93 -7.15 -1.74
C ALA A 77 -9.59 -5.66 -1.52
N LEU A 78 -9.58 -4.85 -2.59
CA LEU A 78 -9.37 -3.40 -2.49
C LEU A 78 -10.43 -2.67 -1.64
N LYS A 79 -11.65 -3.20 -1.49
CA LYS A 79 -12.66 -2.62 -0.59
C LYS A 79 -12.28 -2.83 0.88
N HIS A 80 -11.57 -3.91 1.20
CA HIS A 80 -11.16 -4.25 2.55
C HIS A 80 -10.01 -3.38 3.09
N VAL A 81 -9.31 -2.61 2.24
CA VAL A 81 -8.32 -1.61 2.69
C VAL A 81 -8.95 -0.57 3.64
N GLY A 82 -10.27 -0.36 3.56
CA GLY A 82 -10.97 0.51 4.52
C GLY A 82 -10.51 1.97 4.50
N LEU A 83 -9.91 2.40 3.38
CA LEU A 83 -9.42 3.76 3.13
C LEU A 83 -9.98 4.28 1.81
N ARG A 84 -10.30 5.58 1.77
CA ARG A 84 -10.73 6.23 0.54
C ARG A 84 -9.50 6.59 -0.31
N PRO A 85 -9.34 6.03 -1.51
CA PRO A 85 -8.24 6.39 -2.39
C PRO A 85 -8.39 7.82 -2.89
N SER A 86 -7.29 8.56 -2.94
CA SER A 86 -7.23 9.91 -3.52
C SER A 86 -7.09 9.88 -5.04
N ARG A 87 -6.55 8.80 -5.60
CA ARG A 87 -6.45 8.57 -7.05
C ARG A 87 -6.59 7.09 -7.37
N LYS A 88 -7.21 6.79 -8.51
CA LYS A 88 -7.32 5.44 -9.07
C LYS A 88 -6.85 5.47 -10.52
N ILE A 89 -5.91 4.59 -10.88
CA ILE A 89 -5.43 4.44 -12.25
C ILE A 89 -5.71 2.99 -12.69
N SER A 90 -6.32 2.82 -13.86
CA SER A 90 -6.50 1.50 -14.47
C SER A 90 -5.25 1.16 -15.30
N LEU A 91 -4.68 -0.02 -15.08
CA LEU A 91 -3.49 -0.50 -15.80
C LEU A 91 -3.71 -1.95 -16.24
N LEU A 92 -2.78 -2.45 -17.06
CA LEU A 92 -2.65 -3.86 -17.41
C LEU A 92 -1.32 -4.39 -16.84
N ASN A 93 -1.36 -5.38 -15.96
CA ASN A 93 -0.18 -6.11 -15.49
C ASN A 93 -0.01 -7.37 -16.34
N GLY A 94 0.68 -7.23 -17.48
CA GLY A 94 0.58 -8.18 -18.57
C GLY A 94 -0.80 -8.11 -19.22
N GLN A 95 -1.55 -9.21 -19.24
CA GLN A 95 -2.94 -9.24 -19.74
C GLN A 95 -3.99 -9.06 -18.64
N ILE A 96 -3.56 -8.89 -17.38
CA ILE A 96 -4.46 -8.83 -16.22
C ILE A 96 -4.85 -7.35 -15.97
N PRO A 97 -6.15 -7.01 -16.01
CA PRO A 97 -6.61 -5.69 -15.56
C PRO A 97 -6.34 -5.49 -14.07
N VAL A 98 -5.66 -4.39 -13.73
CA VAL A 98 -5.34 -4.03 -12.34
C VAL A 98 -5.70 -2.58 -12.07
N LYS A 99 -5.88 -2.26 -10.79
CA LYS A 99 -6.02 -0.88 -10.29
C LYS A 99 -4.77 -0.51 -9.50
N PHE A 100 -4.22 0.66 -9.79
CA PHE A 100 -3.18 1.30 -8.99
C PHE A 100 -3.83 2.44 -8.20
N GLN A 101 -4.05 2.21 -6.91
CA GLN A 101 -4.76 3.14 -6.02
C GLN A 101 -3.78 3.89 -5.13
N ARG A 102 -3.92 5.22 -5.10
CA ARG A 102 -3.19 6.12 -4.20
C ARG A 102 -4.03 6.38 -2.97
N TYR A 103 -3.39 6.39 -1.82
CA TYR A 103 -3.93 6.82 -0.54
C TYR A 103 -3.00 7.89 0.04
N ASP A 104 -3.53 9.08 0.27
CA ASP A 104 -2.82 10.13 0.99
C ASP A 104 -3.10 9.94 2.47
N MET A 105 -2.05 9.68 3.24
CA MET A 105 -2.14 9.38 4.67
C MET A 105 -1.90 10.66 5.47
N TYR A 106 -2.73 10.91 6.48
CA TYR A 106 -2.68 12.11 7.32
C TYR A 106 -3.22 11.77 8.70
N ARG A 107 -2.84 12.57 9.71
CA ARG A 107 -3.41 12.46 11.06
C ARG A 107 -4.90 12.81 11.07
N GLY A 108 -5.69 11.99 11.76
CA GLY A 108 -7.12 12.21 11.96
C GLY A 108 -7.99 11.80 10.78
N SER A 109 -9.29 12.13 10.87
CA SER A 109 -10.25 11.83 9.81
C SER A 109 -10.51 13.07 8.94
N LYS A 110 -10.75 12.88 7.64
CA LYS A 110 -11.20 13.98 6.76
C LYS A 110 -12.52 14.63 7.21
N LYS A 111 -13.30 14.00 8.10
CA LYS A 111 -14.53 14.59 8.66
C LYS A 111 -14.22 15.78 9.58
N THR A 112 -13.21 15.66 10.43
CA THR A 112 -12.85 16.70 11.41
C THR A 112 -12.41 18.00 10.73
N LYS A 113 -11.73 17.90 9.58
CA LYS A 113 -11.21 19.06 8.85
C LYS A 113 -12.28 20.00 8.28
N TYR A 114 -13.54 19.56 8.18
CA TYR A 114 -14.66 20.39 7.73
C TYR A 114 -15.50 20.96 8.89
N GLU A 115 -15.40 20.39 10.09
CA GLU A 115 -16.05 20.94 11.30
C GLU A 115 -15.28 22.16 11.83
N ASP A 116 -13.95 22.12 11.82
CA ASP A 116 -13.11 23.24 12.28
C ASP A 116 -13.03 24.43 11.31
N ALA A 117 -13.37 24.23 10.03
CA ALA A 117 -13.40 25.30 9.01
C ALA A 117 -14.76 26.02 8.91
N SER A 118 -15.72 25.59 9.74
CA SER A 118 -17.09 26.12 9.80
C SER A 118 -17.40 26.80 11.14
N ALA A 119 -16.39 26.97 11.99
CA ALA A 119 -16.42 27.68 13.27
C ALA A 119 -15.56 28.94 13.19
#